data_AF-A0A372F6C4-F1
#
_entry.id   AF-A0A372F6C4-F1
#
_cell.length_a   1.000
_cell.length_b   1.000
_cell.length_c   1.000
_cell.angle_alpha   90.00
_cell.angle_beta   90.00
_cell.angle_gamma   90.00
#
_symmetry.space_group_name_H-M   'P 1'
#
loop_
_entity.id
_entity.type
_entity.pdbx_description
1 polymer ?
#
loop_
_entity_poly.entity_id
_entity_poly.type
_entity_poly.pdbx_seq_one_letter_code
_entity_poly.pdbx_strand_id
1 'polypeptide(L)'
;MKILIILLQVLGAITIFPWFSMAGLSFIVFNPTKPIRKQLPWLFIMAIFTYPFILGSSYWWSWTNFLEGYPKRAIFFSCLPLIVFGIAYLLIANLTDFIQKIRAKK
;
A
#
# COMPACT_ATOMS: atom_id res chain seq x y z
N MET A 1 -14.23 -10.51 -19.10
CA MET A 1 -14.03 -9.51 -18.02
C MET A 1 -13.88 -10.11 -16.63
N LYS A 2 -14.70 -11.10 -16.23
CA LYS A 2 -14.59 -11.76 -14.91
C LYS A 2 -13.19 -12.32 -14.60
N ILE A 3 -12.56 -13.01 -15.54
CA ILE A 3 -11.21 -13.56 -15.39
C ILE A 3 -10.18 -12.44 -15.12
N LEU A 4 -10.26 -11.34 -15.85
CA LEU A 4 -9.37 -10.18 -15.65
C LEU A 4 -9.52 -9.60 -14.24
N ILE A 5 -10.75 -9.45 -13.75
CA ILE A 5 -11.03 -8.98 -12.38
C ILE A 5 -10.39 -9.92 -11.36
N ILE A 6 -10.55 -11.23 -11.53
CA ILE A 6 -9.96 -12.24 -10.64
C ILE A 6 -8.43 -12.15 -10.66
N LEU A 7 -7.81 -12.06 -11.83
CA LEU A 7 -6.36 -11.94 -11.95
C LEU A 7 -5.83 -10.68 -11.25
N LEU A 8 -6.49 -9.54 -11.44
CA LEU A 8 -6.13 -8.28 -10.76
C LEU A 8 -6.28 -8.39 -9.24
N GLN A 9 -7.34 -9.05 -8.75
CA GLN A 9 -7.55 -9.27 -7.32
C GLN A 9 -6.53 -10.25 -6.72
N VAL A 10 -6.12 -11.29 -7.46
CA VAL A 10 -5.05 -12.18 -7.02
C VAL A 10 -3.71 -11.44 -6.93
N LEU A 11 -3.38 -10.65 -7.96
CA LEU A 11 -2.16 -9.83 -7.96
C LEU A 11 -2.16 -8.84 -6.79
N GLY A 12 -3.27 -8.15 -6.55
CA GLY A 12 -3.39 -7.24 -5.41
C GLY A 12 -3.36 -7.98 -4.06
N ALA A 13 -3.96 -9.16 -3.92
CA ALA A 13 -3.88 -9.95 -2.69
C ALA A 13 -2.44 -10.36 -2.36
N ILE A 14 -1.64 -10.72 -3.37
CA ILE A 14 -0.22 -11.06 -3.20
C ILE A 14 0.57 -9.88 -2.62
N THR A 15 0.17 -8.63 -2.88
CA THR A 15 0.87 -7.46 -2.33
C THR A 15 0.76 -7.32 -0.80
N ILE A 16 -0.15 -8.04 -0.14
CA ILE A 16 -0.27 -8.06 1.32
C ILE A 16 1.05 -8.52 1.96
N PHE A 17 1.70 -9.54 1.39
CA PHE A 17 2.95 -10.09 1.93
C PHE A 17 4.09 -9.04 1.98
N PRO A 18 4.49 -8.41 0.86
CA PRO A 18 5.52 -7.37 0.90
C PRO A 18 5.05 -6.13 1.67
N TRP A 19 3.75 -5.85 1.75
CA TRP A 19 3.23 -4.72 2.53
C TRP A 19 3.53 -4.85 4.03
N PHE A 20 3.30 -6.03 4.63
CA PHE A 20 3.65 -6.28 6.03
C PHE A 20 5.18 -6.25 6.26
N SER A 21 5.97 -6.73 5.30
CA SER A 21 7.44 -6.63 5.39
C SER A 21 7.94 -5.18 5.34
N MET A 22 7.38 -4.37 4.43
CA MET A 22 7.67 -2.93 4.36
C MET A 22 7.27 -2.20 5.64
N ALA A 23 6.17 -2.63 6.26
CA ALA A 23 5.78 -2.11 7.56
C ALA A 23 6.82 -2.35 8.64
N GLY A 24 7.29 -3.59 8.77
CA GLY A 24 8.35 -3.94 9.72
C GLY A 24 9.62 -3.12 9.51
N LEU A 25 10.03 -2.91 8.26
CA LEU A 25 11.18 -2.05 7.93
C LEU A 25 10.94 -0.59 8.30
N SER A 26 9.74 -0.06 8.09
CA SER A 26 9.41 1.30 8.48
C SER A 26 9.56 1.51 10.00
N PHE A 27 9.16 0.55 10.83
CA PHE A 27 9.37 0.62 12.29
C PHE A 27 10.86 0.68 12.67
N ILE A 28 11.70 -0.10 11.99
CA ILE A 28 13.14 -0.15 12.26
C ILE A 28 13.83 1.15 11.81
N VAL A 29 13.51 1.63 10.60
CA VAL A 29 14.11 2.84 10.02
C VAL A 29 13.65 4.11 10.74
N PHE A 30 12.40 4.16 11.21
CA PHE A 30 11.83 5.31 11.88
C PHE A 30 11.93 5.28 13.41
N ASN A 31 12.73 4.39 14.01
CA ASN A 31 12.93 4.34 15.46
C ASN A 31 13.53 5.67 15.98
N PRO A 32 12.75 6.53 16.65
CA PRO A 32 13.13 7.92 16.84
C PRO A 32 14.03 8.07 18.07
N THR A 33 15.33 8.23 17.84
CA THR A 33 16.27 8.75 18.86
C THR A 33 16.03 10.24 19.18
N LYS A 34 15.13 10.94 18.46
CA LYS A 34 14.80 12.36 18.71
C LYS A 34 13.28 12.64 18.67
N PRO A 35 12.72 13.40 19.62
CA PRO A 35 11.28 13.59 19.82
C PRO A 35 10.56 14.42 18.73
N ILE A 36 11.28 15.14 17.88
CA ILE A 36 10.71 16.07 16.88
C ILE A 36 10.20 15.34 15.61
N ARG A 37 10.54 14.06 15.41
CA ARG A 37 10.05 13.22 14.28
C ARG A 37 8.91 12.27 14.66
N LYS A 38 8.13 12.58 15.71
CA LYS A 38 7.13 11.65 16.25
C LYS A 38 5.89 11.44 15.37
N GLN A 39 5.46 12.35 14.50
CA GLN A 39 4.16 12.17 13.81
C GLN A 39 4.24 11.37 12.50
N LEU A 40 5.28 11.58 11.70
CA LEU A 40 5.44 10.93 10.39
C LEU A 40 5.45 9.39 10.48
N PRO A 41 6.17 8.76 11.43
CA PRO A 41 6.18 7.31 11.58
C PRO A 41 4.79 6.75 11.89
N TRP A 42 4.02 7.43 12.75
CA TRP A 42 2.67 7.01 13.12
C TRP A 42 1.69 7.11 11.95
N LEU A 43 1.82 8.12 11.07
CA LEU A 43 1.04 8.20 9.84
C LEU A 43 1.35 7.04 8.89
N PHE A 44 2.62 6.67 8.75
CA PHE A 44 3.01 5.48 7.98
C PHE A 44 2.46 4.20 8.59
N ILE A 45 2.54 4.05 9.92
CA ILE A 45 1.98 2.90 10.64
C ILE A 45 0.46 2.81 10.43
N MET A 46 -0.27 3.92 10.57
CA MET A 46 -1.71 3.94 10.34
C MET A 46 -2.06 3.59 8.89
N ALA A 47 -1.31 4.12 7.92
CA ALA A 47 -1.44 3.80 6.50
C ALA A 47 -1.18 2.31 6.22
N ILE A 48 -0.19 1.72 6.90
CA ILE A 48 0.12 0.30 6.83
C ILE A 48 -1.08 -0.54 7.29
N PHE A 49 -1.64 -0.22 8.46
CA PHE A 49 -2.76 -0.97 9.03
C PHE A 49 -4.06 -0.77 8.25
N THR A 50 -4.20 0.32 7.49
CA THR A 50 -5.40 0.55 6.66
C THR A 50 -5.41 -0.26 5.37
N TYR A 51 -4.26 -0.75 4.90
CA TYR A 51 -4.17 -1.42 3.59
C TYR A 51 -5.04 -2.69 3.44
N PRO A 52 -5.12 -3.61 4.41
CA PRO A 52 -6.03 -4.76 4.32
C PRO A 52 -7.50 -4.33 4.19
N PHE A 53 -7.88 -3.22 4.84
CA PHE A 53 -9.23 -2.66 4.71
C PHE A 53 -9.48 -2.06 3.34
N ILE A 54 -8.50 -1.33 2.78
CA ILE A 54 -8.55 -0.80 1.41
C ILE A 54 -8.69 -1.95 0.42
N LEU A 55 -7.93 -3.03 0.60
CA LEU A 55 -7.99 -4.20 -0.27
C LEU A 55 -9.35 -4.91 -0.20
N GLY A 56 -9.84 -5.17 1.02
CA GLY A 56 -11.15 -5.80 1.24
C GLY A 56 -12.31 -4.97 0.69
N SER A 57 -12.34 -3.66 0.98
CA SER A 57 -13.41 -2.76 0.50
C SER A 57 -13.37 -2.60 -1.02
N SER A 58 -12.17 -2.49 -1.60
CA SER A 58 -12.01 -2.39 -3.05
C SER A 58 -12.50 -3.65 -3.77
N TYR A 59 -12.25 -4.84 -3.23
CA TYR A 59 -12.71 -6.08 -3.86
C TYR A 59 -14.21 -6.28 -3.70
N TRP A 60 -14.76 -5.90 -2.54
CA TRP A 60 -16.20 -5.88 -2.32
C TRP A 60 -16.91 -4.95 -3.31
N TRP A 61 -16.45 -3.71 -3.44
CA TRP A 61 -17.00 -2.75 -4.41
C TRP A 61 -16.80 -3.18 -5.85
N SER A 62 -15.68 -3.83 -6.16
CA SER A 62 -15.43 -4.40 -7.49
C SER A 62 -16.51 -5.42 -7.86
N TRP A 63 -16.80 -6.38 -6.98
CA TRP A 63 -17.82 -7.40 -7.22
C TRP A 63 -19.23 -6.81 -7.26
N THR A 64 -19.55 -5.87 -6.38
CA THR A 64 -20.84 -5.16 -6.38
C THR A 64 -21.07 -4.47 -7.73
N ASN A 65 -20.10 -3.69 -8.22
CA ASN A 65 -20.18 -3.02 -9.51
C ASN A 65 -20.23 -4.01 -10.70
N PHE A 66 -19.57 -5.16 -10.59
CA PHE A 66 -19.63 -6.18 -11.63
C PHE A 66 -21.03 -6.80 -11.74
N LEU A 67 -21.67 -7.09 -10.60
CA LEU A 67 -23.02 -7.65 -10.53
C LEU A 67 -24.09 -6.64 -10.99
N GLU A 68 -23.89 -5.36 -10.71
CA GLU A 68 -24.76 -4.26 -11.17
C GLU A 68 -24.60 -3.89 -12.65
N GLY A 69 -23.69 -4.56 -13.38
CA GLY A 69 -23.49 -4.31 -14.82
C GLY A 69 -22.55 -3.14 -15.13
N TYR A 70 -21.73 -2.70 -14.18
CA TYR A 70 -20.69 -1.67 -14.34
C TYR A 70 -19.27 -2.26 -14.38
N PRO A 71 -18.89 -3.00 -15.42
CA PRO A 71 -17.66 -3.79 -15.40
C PRO A 71 -16.38 -2.95 -15.53
N LYS A 72 -16.46 -1.72 -16.06
CA LYS A 72 -15.34 -0.76 -16.05
C LYS A 72 -15.00 -0.28 -14.63
N ARG A 73 -16.02 0.00 -13.82
CA ARG A 73 -15.84 0.38 -12.40
C ARG A 73 -15.31 -0.80 -11.59
N ALA A 74 -15.79 -2.00 -11.87
CA ALA A 74 -15.26 -3.22 -11.25
C ALA A 74 -13.75 -3.40 -11.46
N ILE A 75 -13.27 -3.19 -12.69
CA ILE A 75 -11.83 -3.23 -13.00
C ILE A 75 -11.07 -2.14 -12.24
N PHE A 76 -11.58 -0.90 -12.24
CA PHE A 76 -10.95 0.20 -11.51
C PHE A 76 -10.76 -0.13 -10.03
N PHE A 77 -11.80 -0.63 -9.36
CA PHE A 77 -11.70 -1.05 -7.96
C PHE A 77 -10.76 -2.24 -7.76
N SER A 78 -10.67 -3.18 -8.70
CA SER A 78 -9.67 -4.27 -8.61
C SER A 78 -8.22 -3.78 -8.74
N CYS A 79 -7.99 -2.70 -9.50
CA CYS A 79 -6.66 -2.10 -9.65
C CYS A 79 -6.25 -1.23 -8.46
N LEU A 80 -7.21 -0.74 -7.67
CA LEU A 80 -6.97 0.25 -6.62
C LEU A 80 -5.92 -0.20 -5.59
N PRO A 81 -5.93 -1.45 -5.08
CA PRO A 81 -4.88 -1.92 -4.17
C PRO A 81 -3.49 -1.92 -4.81
N LEU A 82 -3.36 -2.31 -6.09
CA LEU A 82 -2.08 -2.29 -6.81
C LEU A 82 -1.53 -0.87 -6.97
N ILE A 83 -2.40 0.11 -7.24
CA ILE A 83 -2.03 1.52 -7.35
C ILE A 83 -1.55 2.04 -6.00
N VAL A 84 -2.30 1.78 -4.93
CA VAL A 84 -1.94 2.19 -3.56
C VAL A 84 -0.60 1.56 -3.16
N PHE A 85 -0.42 0.27 -3.44
CA PHE A 85 0.83 -0.43 -3.21
C PHE A 85 2.01 0.22 -3.94
N GLY A 86 1.87 0.47 -5.25
CA GLY A 86 2.91 1.08 -6.07
C GLY A 86 3.31 2.48 -5.59
N ILE A 87 2.34 3.32 -5.23
CA ILE A 87 2.60 4.67 -4.71
C ILE A 87 3.33 4.60 -3.37
N ALA A 88 2.87 3.76 -2.45
CA ALA A 88 3.51 3.60 -1.14
C ALA A 88 4.94 3.05 -1.26
N TYR A 89 5.15 2.07 -2.14
CA TYR A 89 6.47 1.52 -2.43
C TYR A 89 7.43 2.61 -2.93
N LEU A 90 7.01 3.42 -3.91
CA LEU A 90 7.82 4.54 -4.41
C LEU A 90 8.13 5.58 -3.34
N LEU A 91 7.17 5.90 -2.46
CA LEU A 91 7.39 6.83 -1.36
C LEU A 91 8.43 6.31 -0.36
N ILE A 92 8.31 5.04 0.04
CA ILE A 92 9.25 4.39 0.96
C ILE A 92 10.65 4.29 0.34
N ALA A 93 10.75 3.91 -0.94
CA ALA A 93 12.03 3.83 -1.64
C ALA A 93 12.75 5.19 -1.70
N ASN A 94 12.04 6.24 -2.12
CA ASN A 94 12.58 7.61 -2.16
C ASN A 94 13.02 8.12 -0.79
N LEU A 95 12.24 7.80 0.26
CA LEU A 95 12.61 8.13 1.65
C LEU A 95 13.86 7.39 2.10
N THR A 96 14.00 6.12 1.72
CA THR A 96 15.16 5.28 2.07
C THR A 96 16.44 5.84 1.45
N ASP A 97 16.41 6.19 0.15
CA ASP A 97 17.53 6.80 -0.56
C ASP A 97 17.92 8.16 0.03
N PHE A 98 16.93 8.98 0.42
CA PHE A 98 17.15 10.24 1.08
C PHE A 98 17.86 10.07 2.44
N ILE A 99 17.42 9.09 3.24
CA ILE A 99 18.04 8.78 4.54
C ILE A 99 19.49 8.28 4.35
N GLN A 100 19.76 7.44 3.35
CA GLN A 100 21.11 6.96 3.05
C GLN A 100 22.04 8.11 2.65
N LYS A 101 21.59 9.02 1.77
CA LYS A 101 22.36 10.21 1.37
C LYS A 101 22.71 11.12 2.55
N ILE A 102 21.80 11.29 3.50
CA ILE A 102 22.08 12.06 4.73
C ILE A 102 23.12 11.35 5.60
N ARG A 103 23.04 10.02 5.73
CA ARG A 103 23.96 9.25 6.57
C ARG A 103 25.38 9.21 6.00
N ALA A 104 25.54 9.16 4.67
CA ALA A 104 26.84 9.13 3.99
C ALA A 104 27.58 10.49 3.96
N LYS A 105 26.90 11.60 4.28
CA LYS A 105 27.52 12.94 4.40
C LYS A 105 28.05 13.25 5.81
N LYS A 106 27.94 12.31 6.75
CA LYS A 106 28.51 12.38 8.10
C LYS A 106 29.74 11.51 8.18
#